data_AF-A0A6N8XPL1-F1
#
_entry.id   AF-A0A6N8XPL1-F1
#
_cell.length_a   1.000
_cell.length_b   1.000
_cell.length_c   1.000
_cell.angle_alpha   90.00
_cell.angle_beta   90.00
_cell.angle_gamma   90.00
#
_symmetry.space_group_name_H-M   'P 1'
#
loop_
_entity.id
_entity.type
_entity.pdbx_description
1 polymer ?
#
loop_
_entity_poly.entity_id
_entity_poly.type
_entity_poly.pdbx_seq_one_letter_code
_entity_poly.pdbx_strand_id
1 'polypeptide(L)'
;MRYTSTLREVELVRGEGVFDVGREQNRPFVTTAADTDVVAVGTQFRVRLDGDVVVTVLEGTVGVSTGGWPDADTAKDRSILVRPNTAILNANDQVTVESNGDITDIETVDAFAATAWREGKLIFDGTPLREVIEEIARHSPVEIIVSDDVPDHPMTGLI
;
A
#
# COMPACT_ATOMS: atom_id res chain seq x y z
N MET A 1 -4.27 -14.90 -8.70
CA MET A 1 -4.80 -15.32 -7.39
C MET A 1 -4.58 -16.81 -7.23
N ARG A 2 -3.80 -17.20 -6.22
CA ARG A 2 -3.61 -18.60 -5.83
C ARG A 2 -4.17 -18.77 -4.43
N TYR A 3 -5.16 -19.63 -4.30
CA TYR A 3 -5.73 -20.03 -3.01
C TYR A 3 -5.26 -21.44 -2.71
N THR A 4 -4.42 -21.61 -1.68
CA THR A 4 -4.08 -22.93 -1.15
C THR A 4 -4.77 -23.14 0.19
N SER A 5 -4.74 -24.36 0.71
CA SER A 5 -5.32 -24.68 2.03
C SER A 5 -4.62 -23.95 3.19
N THR A 6 -3.44 -23.37 2.97
CA THR A 6 -2.58 -22.76 3.99
C THR A 6 -2.26 -21.27 3.75
N LEU A 7 -2.51 -20.74 2.54
CA LEU A 7 -2.19 -19.35 2.17
C LEU A 7 -3.28 -18.73 1.28
N ARG A 8 -3.57 -17.44 1.50
CA ARG A 8 -4.35 -16.61 0.57
C ARG A 8 -3.39 -15.64 -0.10
N GLU A 9 -3.07 -15.87 -1.38
CA GLU A 9 -2.03 -15.11 -2.07
C GLU A 9 -2.59 -14.34 -3.29
N VAL A 10 -2.20 -13.08 -3.36
CA VAL A 10 -2.50 -12.16 -4.45
C VAL A 10 -1.21 -11.52 -4.95
N GLU A 11 -1.06 -11.46 -6.27
CA GLU A 11 0.02 -10.74 -6.93
C GLU A 11 -0.56 -9.47 -7.55
N LEU A 12 -0.04 -8.31 -7.16
CA LEU A 12 -0.34 -7.02 -7.78
C LEU A 12 0.73 -6.73 -8.83
N VAL A 13 0.35 -6.85 -10.10
CA VAL A 13 1.29 -6.66 -11.22
C VAL A 13 1.52 -5.19 -11.56
N ARG A 14 0.51 -4.33 -11.31
CA ARG A 14 0.57 -2.87 -11.54
C ARG A 14 -0.62 -2.16 -10.89
N GLY A 15 -0.47 -0.86 -10.66
CA GLY A 15 -1.57 0.01 -10.23
C GLY A 15 -1.81 -0.10 -8.74
N GLU A 16 -3.06 -0.27 -8.32
CA GLU A 16 -3.43 -0.22 -6.91
C GLU A 16 -4.47 -1.26 -6.54
N GLY A 17 -4.33 -1.81 -5.33
CA GLY A 17 -5.33 -2.65 -4.68
C GLY A 17 -5.61 -2.20 -3.26
N VAL A 18 -6.89 -2.19 -2.87
CA VAL A 18 -7.32 -2.03 -1.47
C VAL A 18 -7.93 -3.34 -1.02
N PHE A 19 -7.41 -3.88 0.07
CA PHE A 19 -7.76 -5.19 0.59
C PHE A 19 -8.46 -5.04 1.94
N ASP A 20 -9.58 -5.74 2.08
CA ASP A 20 -10.28 -5.96 3.34
C ASP A 20 -10.18 -7.45 3.65
N VAL A 21 -9.33 -7.78 4.62
CA VAL A 21 -8.96 -9.16 4.94
C VAL A 21 -9.63 -9.55 6.24
N GLY A 22 -10.51 -10.56 6.19
CA GLY A 22 -11.07 -11.16 7.40
C GLY A 22 -9.99 -11.77 8.31
N ARG A 23 -10.16 -11.59 9.63
CA ARG A 23 -9.27 -12.15 10.67
C ARG A 23 -9.19 -13.67 10.58
N GLU A 24 -8.02 -14.17 10.19
CA GLU A 24 -7.74 -15.61 10.17
C GLU A 24 -6.25 -15.90 10.33
N GLN A 25 -5.83 -16.16 11.57
CA GLN A 25 -4.40 -16.32 11.93
C GLN A 25 -3.73 -17.54 11.29
N ASN A 26 -4.51 -18.60 11.05
CA ASN A 26 -3.98 -19.86 10.49
C ASN A 26 -3.88 -19.85 8.96
N ARG A 27 -4.34 -18.77 8.30
CA ARG A 27 -4.30 -18.63 6.85
C ARG A 27 -4.06 -17.16 6.50
N PRO A 28 -2.82 -16.66 6.70
CA PRO A 28 -2.48 -15.27 6.45
C PRO A 28 -2.78 -14.89 4.99
N PHE A 29 -3.05 -13.61 4.79
CA PHE A 29 -3.23 -13.04 3.46
C PHE A 29 -1.92 -12.36 3.05
N VAL A 30 -1.38 -12.77 1.92
CA VAL A 30 -0.12 -12.25 1.37
C VAL A 30 -0.42 -11.56 0.05
N THR A 31 0.02 -10.30 -0.05
CA THR A 31 0.03 -9.55 -1.30
C THR A 31 1.46 -9.33 -1.72
N THR A 32 1.82 -9.84 -2.89
CA THR A 32 3.13 -9.62 -3.49
C THR A 32 3.02 -8.52 -4.55
N ALA A 33 3.87 -7.50 -4.47
CA ALA A 33 3.98 -6.42 -5.44
C ALA A 33 5.46 -6.20 -5.74
N ALA A 34 5.87 -6.42 -7.00
CA ALA A 34 7.28 -6.56 -7.34
C ALA A 34 7.99 -7.56 -6.39
N ASP A 35 9.10 -7.16 -5.75
CA ASP A 35 9.84 -7.99 -4.79
C ASP A 35 9.44 -7.73 -3.32
N THR A 36 8.28 -7.11 -3.10
CA THR A 36 7.74 -6.75 -1.78
C THR A 36 6.56 -7.65 -1.43
N ASP A 37 6.62 -8.23 -0.23
CA ASP A 37 5.53 -9.00 0.35
C ASP A 37 4.87 -8.26 1.50
N VAL A 38 3.55 -8.21 1.44
CA VAL A 38 2.69 -7.52 2.39
C VAL A 38 1.78 -8.54 3.04
N VAL A 39 1.92 -8.73 4.36
CA VAL A 39 1.23 -9.80 5.09
C VAL A 39 0.27 -9.25 6.12
N ALA A 40 -0.96 -9.73 5.99
CA ALA A 40 -2.12 -9.26 6.70
C ALA A 40 -2.80 -10.41 7.46
N VAL A 41 -3.18 -10.13 8.70
CA VAL A 41 -4.02 -11.01 9.53
C VAL A 41 -5.18 -10.20 10.09
N GLY A 42 -6.23 -10.02 9.29
CA GLY A 42 -7.40 -9.28 9.76
C GLY A 42 -7.25 -7.78 9.69
N THR A 43 -6.98 -7.25 8.49
CA THR A 43 -6.62 -5.84 8.28
C THR A 43 -7.31 -5.25 7.07
N GLN A 44 -7.39 -3.93 7.06
CA GLN A 44 -7.71 -3.17 5.86
C GLN A 44 -6.47 -2.36 5.46
N PHE A 45 -6.03 -2.50 4.22
CA PHE A 45 -4.80 -1.85 3.73
C PHE A 45 -4.84 -1.61 2.23
N ARG A 46 -4.04 -0.64 1.79
CA ARG A 46 -3.82 -0.25 0.38
C ARG A 46 -2.39 -0.64 0.00
N VAL A 47 -2.23 -1.19 -1.20
CA VAL A 47 -0.93 -1.39 -1.85
C VAL A 47 -0.98 -0.74 -3.22
N ARG A 48 -0.05 0.17 -3.48
CA ARG A 48 0.15 0.83 -4.77
C ARG A 48 1.51 0.43 -5.34
N LEU A 49 1.54 0.09 -6.61
CA LEU A 49 2.73 -0.25 -7.39
C LEU A 49 2.79 0.63 -8.64
N ASP A 50 3.68 1.62 -8.62
CA ASP A 50 3.97 2.54 -9.72
C ASP A 50 5.44 3.01 -9.63
N GLY A 51 6.35 2.18 -10.14
CA GLY A 51 7.79 2.28 -9.83
C GLY A 51 8.09 1.70 -8.46
N ASP A 52 7.74 2.46 -7.41
CA ASP A 52 7.89 2.05 -6.02
C ASP A 52 6.62 1.36 -5.48
N VAL A 53 6.76 0.62 -4.38
CA VAL A 53 5.64 -0.01 -3.68
C VAL A 53 5.29 0.82 -2.45
N VAL A 54 4.08 1.38 -2.42
CA VAL A 54 3.57 2.11 -1.26
C VAL A 54 2.51 1.27 -0.56
N VAL A 55 2.69 1.08 0.74
CA VAL A 55 1.76 0.34 1.60
C VAL A 55 1.19 1.27 2.64
N THR A 56 -0.13 1.40 2.69
CA THR A 56 -0.85 2.22 3.67
C THR A 56 -1.82 1.34 4.45
N VAL A 57 -1.78 1.37 5.78
CA VAL A 57 -2.68 0.56 6.61
C VAL A 57 -3.83 1.42 7.12
N LEU A 58 -5.06 0.98 6.85
CA LEU A 58 -6.28 1.64 7.30
C LEU A 58 -6.72 1.10 8.66
N GLU A 59 -6.70 -0.22 8.82
CA GLU A 59 -7.08 -0.89 10.05
C GLU A 59 -6.18 -2.11 10.31
N GLY A 60 -5.79 -2.29 11.57
CA GLY A 60 -5.04 -3.46 12.03
C GLY A 60 -3.54 -3.31 11.86
N THR A 61 -2.85 -4.42 11.59
CA THR A 61 -1.38 -4.50 11.52
C THR A 61 -0.92 -5.31 10.33
N VAL A 62 -0.01 -4.74 9.54
CA VAL A 62 0.56 -5.35 8.34
C VAL A 62 2.07 -5.48 8.50
N GLY A 63 2.62 -6.63 8.11
CA GLY A 63 4.05 -6.81 7.94
C GLY A 63 4.46 -6.57 6.49
N VAL A 64 5.53 -5.82 6.26
CA VAL A 64 6.13 -5.59 4.94
C VAL A 64 7.55 -6.13 4.95
N SER A 65 7.95 -6.85 3.91
CA SER A 65 9.30 -7.36 3.74
C SER A 65 9.74 -7.38 2.29
N THR A 66 11.02 -7.12 2.03
CA THR A 66 11.64 -7.34 0.72
C THR A 66 12.43 -8.65 0.68
N GLY A 67 12.46 -9.31 -0.48
CA GLY A 67 13.25 -10.55 -0.68
C GLY A 67 12.49 -11.87 -0.55
N GLY A 68 11.16 -11.85 -0.69
CA GLY A 68 10.34 -13.04 -0.90
C GLY A 68 9.79 -13.71 0.37
N TRP A 69 8.47 -13.94 0.37
CA TRP A 69 7.77 -14.73 1.34
C TRP A 69 8.14 -16.21 1.15
N PRO A 70 8.54 -16.94 2.22
CA PRO A 70 8.80 -18.36 2.09
C PRO A 70 7.57 -19.09 1.55
N ASP A 71 7.77 -19.99 0.57
CA ASP A 71 6.74 -20.92 0.12
C ASP A 71 6.02 -21.56 1.31
N ALA A 72 4.74 -21.91 1.15
CA ALA A 72 3.88 -22.39 2.24
C ALA A 72 4.44 -23.61 3.02
N ASP A 73 5.35 -24.39 2.42
CA ASP A 73 6.06 -25.49 3.10
C ASP A 73 7.13 -25.01 4.10
N THR A 74 7.70 -23.82 3.87
CA THR A 74 8.74 -23.18 4.69
C THR A 74 8.13 -22.24 5.74
N ALA A 75 6.90 -21.74 5.52
CA ALA A 75 6.15 -20.89 6.44
C ALA A 75 5.73 -21.56 7.77
N LYS A 76 6.03 -22.85 7.96
CA LYS A 76 5.86 -23.55 9.26
C LYS A 76 6.82 -23.03 10.33
N ASP A 77 7.93 -22.41 9.91
CA ASP A 77 8.85 -21.74 10.82
C ASP A 77 8.39 -20.29 11.00
N ARG A 78 7.88 -19.96 12.20
CA ARG A 78 7.25 -18.68 12.54
C ARG A 78 8.26 -17.50 12.60
N SER A 79 9.46 -17.66 12.06
CA SER A 79 10.55 -16.68 12.09
C SER A 79 10.46 -15.63 10.97
N ILE A 80 9.30 -15.48 10.35
CA ILE A 80 9.08 -14.52 9.24
C ILE A 80 9.28 -13.05 9.70
N LEU A 81 9.32 -12.80 11.00
CA LEU A 81 9.65 -11.50 11.60
C LEU A 81 11.17 -11.21 11.68
N VAL A 82 12.03 -12.07 11.12
CA VAL A 82 13.51 -11.97 11.24
C VAL A 82 14.17 -12.02 9.86
N ARG A 83 13.61 -11.30 8.88
CA ARG A 83 14.31 -11.05 7.62
C ARG A 83 15.01 -9.69 7.65
N PRO A 84 16.15 -9.53 6.95
CA PRO A 84 16.69 -8.20 6.70
C PRO A 84 15.64 -7.41 5.89
N ASN A 85 15.42 -6.17 6.30
CA ASN A 85 14.46 -5.23 5.71
C ASN A 85 12.97 -5.62 5.88
N THR A 86 12.50 -5.56 7.13
CA THR A 86 11.09 -5.71 7.47
C THR A 86 10.55 -4.49 8.21
N ALA A 87 9.32 -4.09 7.90
CA ALA A 87 8.56 -3.08 8.63
C ALA A 87 7.25 -3.67 9.16
N ILE A 88 6.82 -3.20 10.33
CA ILE A 88 5.51 -3.51 10.90
C ILE A 88 4.72 -2.21 10.94
N LEU A 89 3.64 -2.15 10.18
CA LEU A 89 2.76 -1.00 10.06
C LEU A 89 1.47 -1.23 10.85
N ASN A 90 1.03 -0.22 11.57
CA ASN A 90 -0.27 -0.18 12.23
C ASN A 90 -1.22 0.75 11.49
N ALA A 91 -2.48 0.83 11.92
CA ALA A 91 -3.44 1.77 11.36
C ALA A 91 -2.87 3.20 11.29
N ASN A 92 -3.05 3.84 10.14
CA ASN A 92 -2.51 5.15 9.75
C ASN A 92 -1.01 5.20 9.45
N ASP A 93 -0.31 4.06 9.49
CA ASP A 93 1.07 4.01 9.03
C ASP A 93 1.13 3.81 7.51
N GLN A 94 2.12 4.45 6.89
CA GLN A 94 2.51 4.27 5.51
C GLN A 94 4.02 4.01 5.43
N VAL A 95 4.41 3.18 4.47
CA VAL A 95 5.80 3.03 4.09
C VAL A 95 5.94 2.95 2.58
N THR A 96 7.06 3.42 2.07
CA THR A 96 7.47 3.24 0.68
C THR A 96 8.61 2.23 0.64
N VAL A 97 8.48 1.26 -0.26
CA VAL A 97 9.58 0.40 -0.66
C VAL A 97 10.06 0.88 -2.02
N GLU A 98 11.26 1.43 -2.02
CA GLU A 98 11.90 1.93 -3.22
C GLU A 98 12.29 0.77 -4.15
N SER A 99 12.45 1.08 -5.44
CA SER A 99 12.82 0.11 -6.47
C SER A 99 14.16 -0.61 -6.22
N ASN A 100 15.04 -0.05 -5.37
CA ASN A 100 16.30 -0.69 -4.91
C ASN A 100 16.06 -1.75 -3.80
N GLY A 101 14.83 -1.87 -3.30
CA GLY A 101 14.44 -2.76 -2.22
C GLY A 101 14.59 -2.16 -0.82
N ASP A 102 14.96 -0.89 -0.69
CA ASP A 102 15.06 -0.16 0.58
C ASP A 102 13.67 0.21 1.09
N ILE A 103 13.47 0.09 2.41
CA ILE A 103 12.22 0.47 3.07
C ILE A 103 12.47 1.83 3.72
N THR A 104 11.66 2.83 3.39
CA THR A 104 11.76 4.16 3.98
C THR A 104 11.38 4.16 5.46
N ASP A 105 11.58 5.30 6.13
CA ASP A 105 10.98 5.52 7.45
C ASP A 105 9.45 5.40 7.35
N ILE A 106 8.83 4.93 8.44
CA ILE A 106 7.38 4.81 8.55
C ILE A 106 6.80 6.21 8.80
N GLU A 107 5.84 6.60 7.97
CA GLU A 107 5.14 7.88 8.06
C GLU A 107 3.73 7.66 8.59
N THR A 108 3.22 8.61 9.39
CA THR A 108 1.81 8.64 9.77
C THR A 108 1.03 9.46 8.76
N VAL A 109 -0.02 8.89 8.19
CA VAL A 109 -0.85 9.49 7.14
C VAL A 109 -2.34 9.38 7.47
N ASP A 110 -3.18 10.19 6.81
CA ASP A 110 -4.63 9.95 6.81
C ASP A 110 -4.96 8.80 5.84
N ALA A 111 -5.01 7.58 6.38
CA ALA A 111 -5.28 6.38 5.59
C ALA A 111 -6.70 6.34 5.01
N PHE A 112 -7.65 7.07 5.60
CA PHE A 112 -9.01 7.18 5.07
C PHE A 112 -9.01 8.05 3.80
N ALA A 113 -8.35 9.20 3.84
CA ALA A 113 -8.14 10.04 2.66
C ALA A 113 -7.48 9.27 1.51
N ALA A 114 -6.49 8.43 1.83
CA ALA A 114 -5.78 7.59 0.88
C ALA A 114 -6.66 6.57 0.13
N THR A 115 -7.90 6.30 0.57
CA THR A 115 -8.81 5.34 -0.08
C THR A 115 -10.18 5.91 -0.45
N ALA A 116 -10.42 7.19 -0.15
CA ALA A 116 -11.69 7.87 -0.40
C ALA A 116 -12.12 7.83 -1.89
N TRP A 117 -11.15 7.69 -2.80
CA TRP A 117 -11.38 7.62 -4.25
C TRP A 117 -12.32 6.49 -4.66
N ARG A 118 -12.40 5.42 -3.85
CA ARG A 118 -13.33 4.29 -4.06
C ARG A 118 -14.80 4.70 -3.93
N GLU A 119 -15.08 5.75 -3.19
CA GLU A 119 -16.42 6.36 -3.08
C GLU A 119 -16.65 7.48 -4.11
N GLY A 120 -15.71 7.65 -5.06
CA GLY A 120 -15.69 8.78 -5.98
C GLY A 120 -15.31 10.10 -5.32
N LYS A 121 -14.63 10.06 -4.17
CA LYS A 121 -14.20 11.25 -3.42
C LYS A 121 -12.68 11.36 -3.42
N LEU A 122 -12.10 12.52 -3.67
CA LEU A 122 -10.66 12.73 -3.45
C LEU A 122 -10.48 13.66 -2.26
N ILE A 123 -9.72 13.20 -1.27
CA ILE A 123 -9.42 13.98 -0.07
C ILE A 123 -7.94 14.32 -0.09
N PHE A 124 -7.63 15.61 -0.01
CA PHE A 124 -6.27 16.12 0.11
C PHE A 124 -6.16 16.86 1.44
N ASP A 125 -5.04 16.66 2.13
CA ASP A 125 -4.73 17.40 3.37
C ASP A 125 -3.27 17.83 3.34
N GLY A 126 -3.05 19.11 3.04
CA GLY A 126 -1.70 19.66 2.90
C GLY A 126 -0.91 19.08 1.72
N THR A 127 -1.56 18.38 0.79
CA THR A 127 -0.92 17.66 -0.31
C THR A 127 -0.41 18.64 -1.37
N PRO A 128 0.84 18.54 -1.85
CA PRO A 128 1.35 19.38 -2.94
C PRO A 128 0.42 19.36 -4.15
N LEU A 129 0.19 20.53 -4.78
CA LEU A 129 -0.70 20.67 -5.92
C LEU A 129 -0.32 19.74 -7.08
N ARG A 130 0.98 19.48 -7.29
CA ARG A 130 1.43 18.54 -8.32
C ARG A 130 0.93 17.11 -8.04
N GLU A 131 1.07 16.64 -6.81
CA GLU A 131 0.56 15.32 -6.39
C GLU A 131 -0.96 15.25 -6.48
N VAL A 132 -1.66 16.32 -6.07
CA VAL A 132 -3.13 16.44 -6.20
C VAL A 132 -3.58 16.25 -7.64
N ILE A 133 -2.88 16.86 -8.59
CA ILE A 133 -3.22 16.81 -10.02
C ILE A 133 -2.92 15.43 -10.61
N GLU A 134 -1.82 14.81 -10.22
CA GLU A 134 -1.50 13.42 -10.58
C GLU A 134 -2.58 12.45 -10.08
N GLU A 135 -3.04 12.61 -8.83
CA GLU A 135 -4.11 11.79 -8.26
C GLU A 135 -5.47 12.01 -8.97
N ILE A 136 -5.83 13.26 -9.31
CA ILE A 136 -7.06 13.55 -10.06
C ILE A 136 -6.97 12.95 -11.48
N ALA A 137 -5.87 13.16 -12.19
CA ALA A 137 -5.67 12.64 -13.54
C ALA A 137 -5.70 11.11 -13.59
N ARG A 138 -5.26 10.43 -12.51
CA ARG A 138 -5.30 8.97 -12.40
C ARG A 138 -6.71 8.41 -12.25
N HIS A 139 -7.60 9.14 -11.58
CA HIS A 139 -8.97 8.69 -11.26
C HIS A 139 -10.06 9.35 -12.10
N SER A 140 -9.69 10.25 -13.03
CA SER A 140 -10.59 11.01 -13.88
C SER A 140 -10.30 10.75 -15.36
N PRO A 141 -11.31 10.70 -16.25
CA PRO A 141 -11.10 10.68 -17.69
C PRO A 141 -10.62 12.03 -18.26
N VAL A 142 -10.38 13.04 -17.41
CA VAL A 142 -9.99 14.40 -17.80
C VAL A 142 -8.47 14.54 -17.82
N GLU A 143 -7.94 14.98 -18.96
CA GLU A 143 -6.54 15.39 -19.08
C GLU A 143 -6.34 16.75 -18.38
N ILE A 144 -5.50 16.79 -17.36
CA ILE A 144 -5.18 18.01 -16.60
C ILE A 144 -3.75 18.42 -16.95
N ILE A 145 -3.61 19.60 -17.56
CA ILE A 145 -2.31 20.19 -17.89
C ILE A 145 -2.07 21.36 -16.94
N VAL A 146 -0.95 21.32 -16.22
CA VAL A 146 -0.52 22.37 -15.31
C VAL A 146 0.52 23.22 -16.01
N SER A 147 0.32 24.54 -16.06
CA SER A 147 1.31 25.47 -16.58
C SER A 147 2.52 25.57 -15.65
N ASP A 148 3.72 25.76 -16.20
CA ASP A 148 5.00 25.80 -15.46
C ASP A 148 5.09 26.94 -14.42
N ASP A 149 4.21 27.93 -14.48
CA ASP A 149 4.15 29.09 -13.59
C ASP A 149 3.23 28.91 -12.37
N VAL A 150 2.60 27.74 -12.23
CA VAL A 150 1.73 27.44 -11.07
C VAL A 150 2.60 27.03 -9.86
N PRO A 151 2.53 27.75 -8.73
CA PRO A 151 3.27 27.38 -7.53
C PRO A 151 2.73 26.09 -6.91
N ASP A 152 3.63 25.24 -6.41
CA ASP A 152 3.28 23.96 -5.77
C ASP A 152 2.84 24.14 -4.31
N HIS A 153 1.72 24.85 -4.14
CA HIS A 153 1.15 25.10 -2.83
C HIS A 153 0.42 23.86 -2.30
N PRO A 154 0.47 23.61 -0.98
CA PRO A 154 -0.30 22.53 -0.36
C PRO A 154 -1.80 22.81 -0.49
N MET A 155 -2.54 21.78 -0.90
CA MET A 155 -3.98 21.81 -1.08
C MET A 155 -4.66 20.95 -0.02
N THR A 156 -5.71 21.50 0.60
CA THR A 156 -6.61 20.76 1.47
C THR A 156 -8.04 20.89 0.92
N GLY A 157 -8.73 19.77 0.74
CA GLY A 157 -10.08 19.78 0.18
C GLY A 157 -10.66 18.40 -0.07
N LEU A 158 -11.97 18.37 -0.34
CA LEU A 158 -12.72 17.19 -0.76
C LEU A 158 -13.34 17.46 -2.13
N ILE A 159 -13.08 16.59 -3.09
CA ILE A 159 -13.67 16.61 -4.45
C ILE A 159 -14.65 15.44 -4.56
#